data_AF-S9VNF9-F1
#
_entry.id   AF-S9VNF9-F1
#
_cell.length_a   1.000
_cell.length_b   1.000
_cell.length_c   1.000
_cell.angle_alpha   90.00
_cell.angle_beta   90.00
_cell.angle_gamma   90.00
#
_symmetry.space_group_name_H-M   'P 1'
#
loop_
_entity.id
_entity.type
_entity.pdbx_description
1 polymer ?
#
loop_
_entity_poly.entity_id
_entity_poly.type
_entity_poly.pdbx_seq_one_letter_code
_entity_poly.pdbx_strand_id
1 'polypeptide(L)'
;MTLFNVVYNLLTYSATVCSVIMNASPVVTVRRLVQAGSIGPSTVTFYGAQLFSGVTWCSYAVYADSIPILISSGVGNAVSTYCMLTFLSVARVEERSGKRLIATTYAKSVLTAGLFVLLGWAHLAMSILLVLHGRSSVAYYVTGWEASVASVVMLSAPMAMFPHIIRNKDASSLAPLTILFGLGNTVGWTIAGIMKFDIFILMTNLLCALACAAQMALYLRYGTKQKAEPEVVHEAIADVPFD
;
A
#
# COMPACT_ATOMS: atom_id res chain seq x y z
N MET A 1 -19.44 -27.92 -10.67
CA MET A 1 -19.21 -26.82 -9.71
C MET A 1 -20.55 -26.34 -9.19
N THR A 2 -20.69 -26.04 -7.90
CA THR A 2 -21.91 -25.44 -7.35
C THR A 2 -22.03 -23.98 -7.78
N LEU A 3 -23.24 -23.44 -7.87
CA LEU A 3 -23.48 -22.01 -8.13
C LEU A 3 -22.73 -21.13 -7.13
N PHE A 4 -22.71 -21.54 -5.86
CA PHE A 4 -21.95 -20.88 -4.80
C PHE A 4 -20.46 -20.73 -5.15
N ASN A 5 -19.80 -21.82 -5.59
CA ASN A 5 -18.38 -21.79 -5.95
C ASN A 5 -18.11 -20.87 -7.14
N VAL A 6 -19.00 -20.84 -8.13
CA VAL A 6 -18.88 -19.96 -9.29
C VAL A 6 -18.95 -18.49 -8.85
N VAL A 7 -19.96 -18.13 -8.06
CA VAL A 7 -20.14 -16.76 -7.55
C VAL A 7 -18.97 -16.34 -6.66
N TYR A 8 -18.55 -17.20 -5.74
CA TYR A 8 -17.42 -16.95 -4.85
C TYR A 8 -16.11 -16.74 -5.63
N ASN A 9 -15.84 -17.57 -6.63
CA ASN A 9 -14.64 -17.44 -7.46
C ASN A 9 -14.68 -16.14 -8.27
N LEU A 10 -15.79 -15.85 -8.96
CA LEU A 10 -15.92 -14.59 -9.71
C LEU A 10 -15.66 -13.37 -8.81
N LEU A 11 -16.29 -13.34 -7.63
CA LEU A 11 -16.11 -12.26 -6.66
C LEU A 11 -14.65 -12.10 -6.21
N THR A 12 -14.01 -13.19 -5.78
CA THR A 12 -12.65 -13.16 -5.22
C THR A 12 -11.59 -12.87 -6.28
N TYR A 13 -11.74 -13.38 -7.51
CA TYR A 13 -10.85 -13.04 -8.61
C TYR A 13 -11.04 -11.58 -9.08
N SER A 14 -12.27 -11.05 -9.11
CA SER A 14 -12.49 -9.63 -9.39
C SER A 14 -11.88 -8.71 -8.32
N ALA A 15 -12.02 -9.06 -7.04
CA ALA A 15 -11.38 -8.33 -5.94
C ALA A 15 -9.84 -8.38 -6.07
N THR A 16 -9.29 -9.55 -6.41
CA THR A 16 -7.86 -9.76 -6.66
C THR A 16 -7.34 -8.88 -7.79
N VAL A 17 -8.07 -8.79 -8.91
CA VAL A 17 -7.72 -7.89 -10.02
C VAL A 17 -7.67 -6.43 -9.55
N CYS A 18 -8.66 -5.99 -8.76
CA CYS A 18 -8.66 -4.65 -8.19
C CYS A 18 -7.40 -4.41 -7.32
N SER A 19 -7.05 -5.36 -6.45
CA SER A 19 -5.82 -5.30 -5.64
C SER A 19 -4.56 -5.19 -6.49
N VAL A 20 -4.43 -5.99 -7.55
CA VAL A 20 -3.29 -5.94 -8.46
C VAL A 20 -3.17 -4.57 -9.14
N ILE A 21 -4.29 -3.99 -9.59
CA ILE A 21 -4.30 -2.64 -10.19
C ILE A 21 -3.84 -1.58 -9.18
N MET A 22 -4.28 -1.68 -7.92
CA MET A 22 -3.89 -0.72 -6.88
C MET A 22 -2.38 -0.73 -6.61
N ASN A 23 -1.72 -1.87 -6.78
CA ASN A 23 -0.28 -2.00 -6.61
C ASN A 23 0.53 -1.17 -7.64
N ALA A 24 -0.10 -0.61 -8.67
CA ALA A 24 0.55 0.38 -9.53
C ALA A 24 0.87 1.70 -8.79
N SER A 25 0.09 2.07 -7.78
CA SER A 25 0.24 3.34 -7.05
C SER A 25 1.62 3.54 -6.39
N PRO A 26 2.15 2.59 -5.59
CA PRO A 26 3.50 2.72 -5.03
C PRO A 26 4.58 2.74 -6.12
N VAL A 27 4.39 2.04 -7.24
CA VAL A 27 5.33 2.08 -8.38
C VAL A 27 5.37 3.48 -9.01
N VAL A 28 4.22 4.10 -9.23
CA VAL A 28 4.14 5.48 -9.72
C VAL A 28 4.80 6.43 -8.73
N THR A 29 4.58 6.23 -7.43
CA THR A 29 5.16 7.05 -6.37
C THR A 29 6.68 6.98 -6.37
N VAL A 30 7.26 5.78 -6.38
CA VAL A 30 8.72 5.63 -6.36
C VAL A 30 9.38 6.14 -7.64
N ARG A 31 8.72 6.01 -8.80
CA ARG A 31 9.19 6.62 -10.06
C ARG A 31 9.29 8.15 -9.97
N ARG A 32 8.34 8.80 -9.29
CA ARG A 32 8.42 10.26 -9.04
C ARG A 32 9.61 10.62 -8.16
N LEU A 33 9.95 9.79 -7.17
CA LEU A 33 11.15 10.01 -6.35
C LEU A 33 12.44 9.90 -7.16
N VAL A 34 12.49 8.91 -8.06
CA VAL A 34 13.62 8.75 -9.01
C VAL A 34 13.74 9.97 -9.92
N GLN A 35 12.64 10.40 -10.53
CA GLN A 35 12.61 11.58 -11.42
C GLN A 35 13.01 12.87 -10.69
N ALA A 36 12.59 13.02 -9.43
CA ALA A 36 12.97 14.17 -8.61
C ALA A 36 14.42 14.10 -8.09
N GLY A 37 15.07 12.93 -8.14
CA GLY A 37 16.36 12.70 -7.51
C GLY A 37 16.34 12.95 -6.00
N SER A 38 15.16 12.85 -5.38
CA SER A 38 14.96 13.13 -3.96
C SER A 38 13.79 12.33 -3.39
N ILE A 39 13.95 11.83 -2.16
CA ILE A 39 12.86 11.17 -1.42
C ILE A 39 11.89 12.17 -0.76
N GLY A 40 12.25 13.46 -0.70
CA GLY A 40 11.44 14.51 -0.09
C GLY A 40 11.02 14.19 1.35
N PRO A 41 9.74 14.41 1.72
CA PRO A 41 9.23 14.10 3.05
C PRO A 41 8.87 12.61 3.24
N SER A 42 9.14 11.77 2.24
CA SER A 42 8.71 10.36 2.26
C SER A 42 9.63 9.51 3.13
N THR A 43 9.07 8.45 3.71
CA THR A 43 9.83 7.45 4.48
C THR A 43 9.66 6.06 3.86
N VAL A 44 10.60 5.15 4.15
CA VAL A 44 10.56 3.76 3.67
C VAL A 44 9.47 2.91 4.36
N THR A 45 8.95 3.40 5.48
CA THR A 45 8.06 2.66 6.40
C THR A 45 6.85 2.07 5.70
N PHE A 46 6.23 2.79 4.76
CA PHE A 46 5.08 2.29 4.01
C PHE A 46 5.42 1.03 3.20
N TYR A 47 6.55 1.04 2.49
CA TYR A 47 6.98 -0.12 1.68
C TYR A 47 7.34 -1.32 2.57
N GLY A 48 7.97 -1.08 3.72
CA GLY A 48 8.26 -2.13 4.70
C GLY A 48 6.99 -2.72 5.34
N ALA A 49 6.02 -1.88 5.71
CA ALA A 49 4.73 -2.34 6.22
C ALA A 49 3.94 -3.13 5.18
N GLN A 50 3.92 -2.67 3.92
CA GLN A 50 3.32 -3.39 2.80
C GLN A 50 3.99 -4.75 2.56
N LEU A 51 5.32 -4.83 2.70
CA LEU A 51 6.07 -6.09 2.60
C LEU A 51 5.61 -7.06 3.69
N PHE A 52 5.62 -6.63 4.95
CA PHE A 52 5.21 -7.48 6.08
C PHE A 52 3.75 -7.93 5.98
N SER A 53 2.85 -7.02 5.60
CA SER A 53 1.45 -7.36 5.30
C SER A 53 1.34 -8.38 4.16
N GLY A 54 2.12 -8.22 3.09
CA GLY A 54 2.17 -9.18 1.99
C GLY A 54 2.63 -10.57 2.43
N VAL A 55 3.69 -10.66 3.26
CA VAL A 55 4.19 -11.94 3.78
C VAL A 55 3.13 -12.64 4.63
N THR A 56 2.53 -11.92 5.59
CA THR A 56 1.52 -12.47 6.51
C THR A 56 0.27 -12.94 5.77
N TRP A 57 -0.24 -12.16 4.82
CA TRP A 57 -1.38 -12.56 3.97
C TRP A 57 -1.05 -13.73 3.03
N CYS A 58 0.16 -13.81 2.47
CA CYS A 58 0.58 -14.98 1.68
C CYS A 58 0.57 -16.25 2.53
N SER A 59 1.11 -16.21 3.76
CA SER A 59 1.05 -17.35 4.67
C SER A 59 -0.40 -17.70 5.03
N TYR A 60 -1.21 -16.70 5.37
CA TYR A 60 -2.64 -16.90 5.65
C TYR A 60 -3.35 -17.57 4.48
N ALA A 61 -3.10 -17.11 3.25
CA ALA A 61 -3.70 -17.65 2.03
C ALA A 61 -3.39 -19.14 1.82
N VAL A 62 -2.19 -19.60 2.19
CA VAL A 62 -1.82 -21.02 2.15
C VAL A 62 -2.66 -21.82 3.14
N TYR A 63 -2.84 -21.33 4.37
CA TYR A 63 -3.65 -22.01 5.39
C TYR A 63 -5.16 -21.94 5.12
N ALA A 64 -5.63 -20.87 4.49
CA ALA A 64 -7.02 -20.65 4.12
C ALA A 64 -7.40 -21.27 2.76
N ASP A 65 -6.45 -21.93 2.08
CA ASP A 65 -6.60 -22.48 0.73
C ASP A 65 -7.21 -21.47 -0.28
N SER A 66 -6.61 -20.28 -0.34
CA SER A 66 -7.13 -19.15 -1.10
C SER A 66 -6.11 -18.61 -2.12
N ILE A 67 -6.13 -19.20 -3.32
CA ILE A 67 -5.31 -18.76 -4.46
C ILE A 67 -5.47 -17.26 -4.79
N PRO A 68 -6.68 -16.66 -4.79
CA PRO A 68 -6.81 -15.24 -5.14
C PRO A 68 -6.09 -14.31 -4.14
N ILE A 69 -6.16 -14.61 -2.83
CA ILE A 69 -5.38 -13.86 -1.82
C ILE A 69 -3.90 -14.03 -2.11
N LEU A 70 -3.44 -15.26 -2.32
CA LEU A 70 -2.02 -15.56 -2.58
C LEU A 70 -1.48 -14.78 -3.79
N ILE A 71 -2.24 -14.68 -4.88
CA ILE A 71 -1.87 -13.88 -6.06
C ILE A 71 -1.78 -12.39 -5.68
N SER A 72 -2.81 -11.84 -5.06
CA SER A 72 -2.84 -10.41 -4.73
C SER A 72 -1.72 -10.00 -3.78
N SER A 73 -1.47 -10.80 -2.74
CA SER A 73 -0.46 -10.55 -1.73
C SER A 73 0.95 -10.83 -2.26
N GLY A 74 1.12 -11.84 -3.11
CA GLY A 74 2.39 -12.14 -3.76
C GLY A 74 2.85 -11.01 -4.69
N VAL A 75 1.93 -10.50 -5.53
CA VAL A 75 2.20 -9.33 -6.37
C VAL A 75 2.51 -8.11 -5.52
N GLY A 76 1.72 -7.84 -4.48
CA GLY A 76 1.97 -6.71 -3.57
C GLY A 76 3.31 -6.80 -2.85
N ASN A 77 3.74 -8.02 -2.48
CA ASN A 77 5.03 -8.26 -1.87
C ASN A 77 6.18 -7.96 -2.85
N ALA A 78 6.10 -8.45 -4.09
CA ALA A 78 7.07 -8.16 -5.13
C ALA A 78 7.18 -6.65 -5.42
N VAL A 79 6.04 -5.97 -5.54
CA VAL A 79 5.98 -4.51 -5.73
C VAL A 79 6.57 -3.76 -4.55
N SER A 80 6.26 -4.16 -3.32
CA SER A 80 6.80 -3.52 -2.11
C SER A 80 8.31 -3.67 -2.01
N THR A 81 8.85 -4.85 -2.35
CA THR A 81 10.30 -5.10 -2.40
C THR A 81 10.96 -4.20 -3.43
N TYR A 82 10.42 -4.15 -4.65
CA TYR A 82 10.92 -3.26 -5.70
C TYR A 82 10.93 -1.79 -5.25
N CYS A 83 9.81 -1.29 -4.74
CA CYS A 83 9.69 0.11 -4.32
C CYS A 83 10.60 0.43 -3.13
N MET A 84 10.76 -0.49 -2.18
CA MET A 84 11.67 -0.33 -1.05
C MET A 84 13.13 -0.22 -1.51
N LEU A 85 13.59 -1.11 -2.40
CA LEU A 85 14.95 -1.07 -2.92
C LEU A 85 15.23 0.17 -3.76
N THR A 86 14.27 0.59 -4.59
CA THR A 86 14.40 1.83 -5.37
C THR A 86 14.42 3.06 -4.44
N PHE A 87 13.57 3.12 -3.42
CA PHE A 87 13.58 4.20 -2.42
C PHE A 87 14.95 4.31 -1.74
N LEU A 88 15.49 3.18 -1.25
CA LEU A 88 16.80 3.15 -0.58
C LEU A 88 17.92 3.59 -1.53
N SER A 89 17.82 3.24 -2.82
CA SER A 89 18.79 3.65 -3.83
C SER A 89 18.77 5.17 -4.05
N VAL A 90 17.58 5.78 -4.17
CA VAL A 90 17.43 7.24 -4.30
C VAL A 90 17.92 7.94 -3.03
N ALA A 91 17.52 7.47 -1.85
CA ALA A 91 17.96 8.03 -0.57
C ALA A 91 19.50 8.00 -0.42
N ARG A 92 20.15 6.91 -0.83
CA ARG A 92 21.61 6.78 -0.80
C ARG A 92 22.29 7.77 -1.73
N VAL A 93 21.79 7.91 -2.96
CA VAL A 93 22.36 8.83 -3.95
C VAL A 93 22.21 10.26 -3.47
N GLU A 94 21.02 10.64 -3.03
CA GLU A 94 20.74 11.98 -2.51
C GLU A 94 21.65 12.35 -1.32
N GLU A 95 21.79 11.46 -0.33
CA GLU A 95 22.65 11.70 0.83
C GLU A 95 24.15 11.74 0.45
N ARG A 96 24.59 10.89 -0.49
CA ARG A 96 25.97 10.91 -1.01
C ARG A 96 26.30 12.15 -1.83
N SER A 97 25.31 12.78 -2.45
CA SER A 97 25.48 14.07 -3.13
C SER A 97 25.62 15.25 -2.15
N GLY A 98 25.74 15.00 -0.85
CA GLY A 98 25.89 16.02 0.18
C GLY A 98 24.57 16.69 0.58
N LYS A 99 23.44 16.24 0.03
CA LYS A 99 22.11 16.75 0.42
C LYS A 99 21.67 16.07 1.70
N ARG A 100 21.05 16.85 2.60
CA ARG A 100 20.42 16.29 3.80
C ARG A 100 19.01 15.82 3.48
N LEU A 101 18.74 14.56 3.77
CA LEU A 101 17.39 13.99 3.69
C LEU A 101 16.47 14.67 4.73
N ILE A 102 15.29 15.13 4.30
CA ILE A 102 14.39 15.96 5.13
C ILE A 102 13.68 15.13 6.20
N ALA A 103 13.20 13.94 5.85
CA ALA A 103 12.37 13.11 6.74
C ALA A 103 13.13 12.01 7.50
N THR A 104 14.34 11.65 7.07
CA THR A 104 15.07 10.47 7.57
C THR A 104 16.58 10.61 7.32
N THR A 105 17.36 9.56 7.53
CA THR A 105 18.72 9.39 7.01
C THR A 105 18.80 8.05 6.29
N TYR A 106 19.80 7.85 5.41
CA TYR A 106 19.95 6.56 4.72
C TYR A 106 20.10 5.41 5.73
N ALA A 107 20.92 5.61 6.76
CA ALA A 107 21.13 4.61 7.82
C ALA A 107 19.82 4.25 8.56
N LYS A 108 19.00 5.26 8.92
CA LYS A 108 17.69 5.02 9.56
C LYS A 108 16.72 4.30 8.62
N SER A 109 16.73 4.64 7.33
CA SER A 109 15.91 3.97 6.33
C SER A 109 16.33 2.50 6.13
N VAL A 110 17.63 2.20 6.07
CA VAL A 110 18.12 0.82 6.01
C VAL A 110 17.75 0.04 7.26
N LEU A 111 17.90 0.62 8.46
CA LEU A 111 17.49 -0.02 9.71
C LEU A 111 15.98 -0.32 9.73
N THR A 112 15.16 0.63 9.28
CA THR A 112 13.70 0.46 9.21
C THR A 112 13.32 -0.63 8.22
N ALA A 113 13.91 -0.64 7.02
CA ALA A 113 13.69 -1.69 6.03
C ALA A 113 14.14 -3.07 6.56
N GLY A 114 15.32 -3.12 7.19
CA GLY A 114 15.86 -4.34 7.81
C GLY A 114 14.96 -4.89 8.91
N LEU A 115 14.34 -4.01 9.72
CA LEU A 115 13.36 -4.41 10.74
C LEU A 115 12.15 -5.12 10.10
N PHE A 116 11.54 -4.55 9.06
CA PHE A 116 10.40 -5.19 8.39
C PHE A 116 10.77 -6.52 7.72
N VAL A 117 11.96 -6.61 7.12
CA VAL A 117 12.48 -7.86 6.57
C VAL A 117 12.67 -8.90 7.68
N LEU A 118 13.25 -8.51 8.82
CA LEU A 118 13.44 -9.39 9.98
C LEU A 118 12.09 -9.87 10.54
N LEU A 119 11.09 -8.99 10.64
CA LEU A 119 9.73 -9.36 11.04
C LEU A 119 9.12 -10.38 10.07
N GLY A 120 9.30 -10.20 8.76
CA GLY A 120 8.88 -11.17 7.74
C GLY A 120 9.56 -12.53 7.89
N TRP A 121 10.87 -12.56 8.13
CA TRP A 121 11.61 -13.81 8.39
C TRP A 121 11.17 -14.49 9.69
N ALA A 122 10.96 -13.72 10.76
CA ALA A 122 10.47 -14.25 12.04
C ALA A 122 9.08 -14.87 11.88
N HIS A 123 8.18 -14.21 11.16
CA HIS A 123 6.86 -14.72 10.78
C HIS A 123 6.93 -16.05 10.02
N LEU A 124 7.78 -16.12 8.98
CA LEU A 124 7.94 -17.33 8.18
C LEU A 124 8.53 -18.48 9.00
N ALA A 125 9.55 -18.21 9.83
CA ALA A 125 10.14 -19.21 10.70
C ALA A 125 9.12 -19.75 11.70
N MET A 126 8.34 -18.87 12.34
CA MET A 126 7.26 -19.25 13.26
C MET A 126 6.18 -20.09 12.54
N SER A 127 5.76 -19.69 11.33
CA SER A 127 4.80 -20.43 10.51
C SER A 127 5.30 -21.84 10.16
N ILE A 128 6.56 -21.97 9.73
CA ILE A 128 7.20 -23.27 9.43
C ILE A 128 7.27 -24.14 10.68
N LEU A 129 7.72 -23.60 11.81
CA LEU A 129 7.82 -24.34 13.07
C LEU A 129 6.45 -24.87 13.53
N LEU A 130 5.39 -24.07 13.43
CA LEU A 130 4.03 -24.52 13.78
C LEU A 130 3.57 -25.67 12.89
N VAL A 131 3.85 -25.62 11.58
CA VAL A 131 3.52 -26.71 10.65
C VAL A 131 4.31 -27.98 10.96
N LEU A 132 5.62 -27.87 11.21
CA LEU A 132 6.46 -29.03 11.54
C LEU A 132 6.04 -29.74 12.83
N HIS A 133 5.43 -29.02 13.78
CA HIS A 133 4.88 -29.58 15.02
C HIS A 133 3.41 -30.01 14.90
N GLY A 134 2.83 -30.04 13.68
CA GLY A 134 1.45 -30.44 13.46
C GLY A 134 0.40 -29.44 13.98
N ARG A 135 0.78 -28.18 14.24
CA ARG A 135 -0.08 -27.11 14.78
C ARG A 135 -0.59 -26.18 13.67
N SER A 136 -1.02 -26.73 12.53
CA SER A 136 -1.49 -25.96 11.37
C SER A 136 -2.71 -25.08 11.68
N SER A 137 -3.61 -25.52 12.56
CA SER A 137 -4.74 -24.70 13.01
C SER A 137 -4.29 -23.44 13.76
N VAL A 138 -3.26 -23.56 14.61
CA VAL A 138 -2.67 -22.42 15.31
C VAL A 138 -2.02 -21.47 14.31
N ALA A 139 -1.32 -21.99 13.30
CA ALA A 139 -0.71 -21.18 12.26
C ALA A 139 -1.77 -20.37 11.48
N TYR A 140 -2.92 -20.96 11.15
CA TYR A 140 -4.05 -20.25 10.54
C TYR A 140 -4.50 -19.05 11.39
N TYR A 141 -4.74 -19.23 12.69
CA TYR A 141 -5.20 -18.14 13.55
C TYR A 141 -4.13 -17.05 13.77
N VAL A 142 -2.87 -17.44 13.99
CA VAL A 142 -1.77 -16.49 14.22
C VAL A 142 -1.52 -15.64 12.98
N THR A 143 -1.40 -16.27 11.81
CA THR A 143 -1.20 -15.55 10.54
C THR A 143 -2.39 -14.66 10.19
N GLY A 144 -3.62 -15.09 10.51
CA GLY A 144 -4.82 -14.26 10.37
C GLY A 144 -4.79 -13.01 11.23
N TRP A 145 -4.37 -13.13 12.50
CA TRP A 145 -4.20 -11.98 13.40
C TRP A 145 -3.11 -11.03 12.92
N GLU A 146 -1.92 -11.54 12.58
CA GLU A 146 -0.80 -10.72 12.11
C GLU A 146 -1.15 -9.97 10.82
N ALA A 147 -1.77 -10.65 9.86
CA ALA A 147 -2.22 -10.05 8.60
C ALA A 147 -3.29 -8.97 8.82
N SER A 148 -4.23 -9.21 9.74
CA SER A 148 -5.28 -8.25 10.11
C SER A 148 -4.68 -7.00 10.76
N VAL A 149 -3.81 -7.18 11.75
CA VAL A 149 -3.14 -6.07 12.45
C VAL A 149 -2.26 -5.27 11.49
N ALA A 150 -1.46 -5.95 10.65
CA ALA A 150 -0.62 -5.28 9.65
C ALA A 150 -1.45 -4.40 8.71
N SER A 151 -2.61 -4.91 8.26
CA SER A 151 -3.52 -4.16 7.40
C SER A 151 -4.12 -2.94 8.10
N VAL A 152 -4.57 -3.08 9.35
CA VAL A 152 -5.12 -1.96 10.13
C VAL A 152 -4.05 -0.90 10.41
N VAL A 153 -2.83 -1.30 10.75
CA VAL A 153 -1.71 -0.36 10.93
C VAL A 153 -1.43 0.40 9.64
N MET A 154 -1.50 -0.26 8.48
CA MET A 154 -1.33 0.42 7.19
C MET A 154 -2.43 1.44 6.87
N LEU A 155 -3.65 1.26 7.39
CA LEU A 155 -4.72 2.25 7.26
C LEU A 155 -4.41 3.57 7.97
N SER A 156 -3.47 3.59 8.91
CA SER A 156 -3.07 4.82 9.60
C SER A 156 -2.55 5.89 8.63
N ALA A 157 -1.84 5.49 7.57
CA ALA A 157 -1.26 6.42 6.60
C ALA A 157 -2.33 7.24 5.84
N PRO A 158 -3.34 6.64 5.18
CA PRO A 158 -4.40 7.41 4.56
C PRO A 158 -5.26 8.17 5.57
N MET A 159 -5.51 7.62 6.76
CA MET A 159 -6.30 8.30 7.79
C MET A 159 -5.59 9.55 8.34
N ALA A 160 -4.26 9.54 8.44
CA ALA A 160 -3.46 10.68 8.87
C ALA A 160 -3.59 11.89 7.92
N MET A 161 -4.02 11.68 6.67
CA MET A 161 -4.26 12.76 5.71
C MET A 161 -5.60 13.47 5.93
N PHE A 162 -6.57 12.87 6.63
CA PHE A 162 -7.93 13.41 6.75
C PHE A 162 -7.98 14.81 7.38
N PRO A 163 -7.28 15.08 8.51
CA PRO A 163 -7.30 16.41 9.11
C PRO A 163 -6.76 17.49 8.16
N HIS A 164 -5.72 17.16 7.38
CA HIS A 164 -5.13 18.07 6.40
C HIS A 164 -6.14 18.39 5.29
N ILE A 165 -6.78 17.37 4.71
CA ILE A 165 -7.79 17.53 3.65
C ILE A 165 -8.97 18.36 4.15
N ILE A 166 -9.48 18.07 5.35
CA ILE A 166 -10.64 18.78 5.93
C ILE A 166 -10.31 20.25 6.22
N ARG A 167 -9.12 20.52 6.75
CA ARG A 167 -8.66 21.88 7.08
C ARG A 167 -8.43 22.72 5.83
N ASN A 168 -7.75 22.15 4.84
CA ASN A 168 -7.34 22.88 3.64
C ASN A 168 -8.39 22.86 2.53
N LYS A 169 -9.45 22.04 2.68
CA LYS A 169 -10.50 21.83 1.68
C LYS A 169 -9.91 21.43 0.33
N ASP A 170 -8.90 20.56 0.37
CA ASP A 170 -8.15 20.12 -0.81
C ASP A 170 -7.80 18.64 -0.68
N ALA A 171 -8.30 17.83 -1.61
CA ALA A 171 -8.08 16.38 -1.66
C ALA A 171 -7.02 15.98 -2.70
N SER A 172 -6.16 16.90 -3.15
CA SER A 172 -5.10 16.63 -4.15
C SER A 172 -4.06 15.58 -3.73
N SER A 173 -3.97 15.25 -2.44
CA SER A 173 -3.13 14.15 -1.94
C SER A 173 -3.74 12.76 -2.16
N LEU A 174 -5.03 12.68 -2.48
CA LEU A 174 -5.73 11.43 -2.72
C LEU A 174 -5.56 10.98 -4.18
N ALA A 175 -5.40 9.67 -4.38
CA ALA A 175 -5.36 9.05 -5.70
C ALA A 175 -6.72 8.40 -6.01
N PRO A 176 -7.64 9.06 -6.74
CA PRO A 176 -9.03 8.63 -6.88
C PRO A 176 -9.17 7.24 -7.51
N LEU A 177 -8.33 6.88 -8.48
CA LEU A 177 -8.30 5.54 -9.06
C LEU A 177 -7.90 4.48 -8.02
N THR A 178 -6.89 4.74 -7.20
CA THR A 178 -6.48 3.83 -6.12
C THR A 178 -7.59 3.66 -5.09
N ILE A 179 -8.32 4.72 -4.77
CA ILE A 179 -9.47 4.65 -3.84
C ILE A 179 -10.61 3.82 -4.45
N LEU A 180 -10.93 4.02 -5.73
CA LEU A 180 -11.99 3.28 -6.41
C LEU A 180 -11.70 1.78 -6.45
N PHE A 181 -10.52 1.38 -6.93
CA PHE A 181 -10.12 -0.03 -6.94
C PHE A 181 -9.94 -0.57 -5.51
N GLY A 182 -9.52 0.27 -4.55
CA GLY A 182 -9.48 -0.05 -3.12
C GLY A 182 -10.83 -0.40 -2.54
N LEU A 183 -11.85 0.39 -2.85
CA LEU A 183 -13.21 0.13 -2.42
C LEU A 183 -13.75 -1.16 -3.07
N GLY A 184 -13.53 -1.37 -4.37
CA GLY A 184 -13.92 -2.60 -5.05
C GLY A 184 -13.27 -3.85 -4.47
N ASN A 185 -11.96 -3.81 -4.22
CA ASN A 185 -11.21 -4.89 -3.56
C ASN A 185 -11.77 -5.20 -2.17
N THR A 186 -11.90 -4.18 -1.32
CA THR A 186 -12.27 -4.35 0.10
C THR A 186 -13.73 -4.75 0.27
N VAL A 187 -14.65 -4.21 -0.53
CA VAL A 187 -16.06 -4.67 -0.55
C VAL A 187 -16.14 -6.11 -1.04
N GLY A 188 -15.43 -6.47 -2.11
CA GLY A 188 -15.42 -7.83 -2.64
C GLY A 188 -14.94 -8.86 -1.61
N TRP A 189 -13.83 -8.57 -0.92
CA TRP A 189 -13.32 -9.44 0.15
C TRP A 189 -14.19 -9.45 1.40
N THR A 190 -14.85 -8.33 1.74
CA THR A 190 -15.82 -8.30 2.84
C THR A 190 -16.96 -9.29 2.58
N ILE A 191 -17.53 -9.25 1.37
CA ILE A 191 -18.60 -10.19 0.96
C ILE A 191 -18.05 -11.64 0.95
N ALA A 192 -16.85 -11.87 0.43
CA ALA A 192 -16.23 -13.19 0.43
C ALA A 192 -16.01 -13.75 1.84
N GLY A 193 -15.59 -12.91 2.79
CA GLY A 193 -15.45 -13.25 4.20
C GLY A 193 -16.79 -13.65 4.84
N ILE A 194 -17.87 -12.95 4.51
CA ILE A 194 -19.23 -13.33 4.93
C ILE A 194 -19.61 -14.70 4.35
N MET A 195 -19.38 -14.91 3.05
CA MET A 195 -19.75 -16.16 2.36
C MET A 195 -19.06 -17.40 2.94
N LYS A 196 -17.81 -17.27 3.41
CA LYS A 196 -17.05 -18.37 4.03
C LYS A 196 -17.04 -18.35 5.56
N PHE A 197 -17.74 -17.42 6.19
CA PHE A 197 -17.69 -17.18 7.64
C PHE A 197 -16.24 -17.00 8.17
N ASP A 198 -15.40 -16.37 7.36
CA ASP A 198 -14.00 -16.10 7.69
C ASP A 198 -13.88 -14.71 8.34
N ILE A 199 -13.71 -14.71 9.66
CA ILE A 199 -13.69 -13.48 10.46
C ILE A 199 -12.49 -12.58 10.16
N PHE A 200 -11.33 -13.16 9.80
CA PHE A 200 -10.11 -12.39 9.54
C PHE A 200 -10.22 -11.63 8.21
N ILE A 201 -10.71 -12.31 7.17
CA ILE A 201 -10.99 -11.68 5.87
C ILE A 201 -12.08 -10.62 6.05
N LEU A 202 -13.19 -10.96 6.73
CA LEU A 202 -14.32 -10.06 6.93
C LEU A 202 -13.91 -8.78 7.66
N MET A 203 -13.39 -8.89 8.88
CA MET A 203 -13.17 -7.72 9.74
C MET A 203 -12.11 -6.79 9.17
N THR A 204 -11.02 -7.34 8.64
CA THR A 204 -9.97 -6.53 8.04
C THR A 204 -10.48 -5.76 6.83
N ASN A 205 -11.19 -6.44 5.92
CA ASN A 205 -11.66 -5.79 4.70
C ASN A 205 -12.82 -4.83 4.96
N LEU A 206 -13.65 -5.08 5.96
CA LEU A 206 -14.70 -4.15 6.37
C LEU A 206 -14.08 -2.82 6.84
N LEU A 207 -13.04 -2.87 7.68
CA LEU A 207 -12.34 -1.66 8.14
C LEU A 207 -11.69 -0.91 6.97
N CYS A 208 -11.05 -1.64 6.06
CA CYS A 208 -10.47 -1.05 4.85
C CYS A 208 -11.55 -0.43 3.94
N ALA A 209 -12.71 -1.08 3.79
CA ALA A 209 -13.82 -0.56 2.99
C ALA A 209 -14.37 0.75 3.58
N LEU A 210 -14.53 0.83 4.90
CA LEU A 210 -14.92 2.06 5.58
C LEU A 210 -13.90 3.19 5.36
N ALA A 211 -12.60 2.89 5.45
CA ALA A 211 -11.55 3.85 5.19
C ALA A 211 -11.51 4.32 3.72
N CYS A 212 -11.71 3.43 2.75
CA CYS A 212 -11.83 3.76 1.33
C CYS A 212 -13.08 4.60 1.04
N ALA A 213 -14.21 4.26 1.66
CA ALA A 213 -15.44 5.03 1.53
C ALA A 213 -15.27 6.45 2.09
N ALA A 214 -14.63 6.60 3.24
CA ALA A 214 -14.32 7.91 3.82
C ALA A 214 -13.39 8.73 2.92
N GLN A 215 -12.35 8.12 2.33
CA GLN A 215 -11.47 8.78 1.35
C GLN A 215 -12.25 9.25 0.12
N MET A 216 -13.12 8.39 -0.43
CA MET A 216 -13.96 8.74 -1.58
C MET A 216 -14.90 9.91 -1.24
N ALA A 217 -15.53 9.88 -0.07
CA ALA A 217 -16.42 10.95 0.38
C ALA A 217 -15.69 12.29 0.53
N LEU A 218 -14.47 12.28 1.09
CA LEU A 218 -13.63 13.48 1.18
C LEU A 218 -13.22 14.00 -0.20
N TYR A 219 -12.84 13.11 -1.12
CA TYR A 219 -12.50 13.47 -2.49
C TYR A 219 -13.68 14.12 -3.22
N LEU A 220 -14.88 13.52 -3.16
CA LEU A 220 -16.09 14.06 -3.79
C LEU A 220 -16.53 15.39 -3.17
N ARG A 221 -16.33 15.57 -1.86
CA ARG A 221 -16.75 16.79 -1.16
C ARG A 221 -15.84 17.98 -1.41
N TYR A 222 -14.52 17.77 -1.42
CA TYR A 222 -13.54 18.87 -1.47
C TYR A 222 -12.88 19.03 -2.83
N GLY A 223 -12.89 18.00 -3.69
CA GLY A 223 -12.26 18.03 -5.00
C GLY A 223 -10.73 18.24 -4.93
N THR A 224 -10.12 18.41 -6.09
CA THR A 224 -8.71 18.82 -6.19
C THR A 224 -8.66 20.29 -6.53
N LYS A 225 -7.94 21.10 -5.74
CA LYS A 225 -7.65 22.47 -6.16
C LYS A 225 -6.67 22.39 -7.32
N GLN A 226 -7.06 22.92 -8.48
CA GLN A 226 -6.16 23.03 -9.62
C GLN A 226 -4.96 23.86 -9.16
N LYS A 227 -3.75 23.27 -9.14
CA LYS A 227 -2.52 24.06 -9.01
C LYS A 227 -2.55 25.04 -10.19
N ALA A 228 -2.60 26.33 -9.90
CA ALA A 228 -2.37 27.35 -10.92
C ALA A 228 -1.10 26.94 -11.69
N GLU A 229 -1.21 26.82 -13.01
CA GLU A 229 -0.03 26.72 -13.86
C GLU A 229 0.91 27.87 -13.47
N PRO A 230 2.21 27.63 -13.30
CA PRO A 230 3.14 28.74 -13.18
C PRO A 230 2.96 29.57 -14.45
N GLU A 231 2.45 30.79 -14.27
CA GLU A 231 2.34 31.78 -15.32
C GLU A 231 3.73 31.86 -15.96
N VAL A 232 3.87 31.35 -17.18
CA VAL A 232 5.08 31.50 -17.96
C VAL A 232 5.16 32.99 -18.22
N VAL A 233 5.87 33.71 -17.36
CA VAL A 233 6.33 35.05 -17.65
C VAL A 233 7.16 34.88 -18.90
N HIS A 234 6.56 35.16 -20.05
CA HIS A 234 7.32 35.49 -21.25
C HIS A 234 8.14 36.70 -20.86
N GLU A 235 9.38 36.45 -20.45
CA GLU A 235 10.43 37.45 -20.41
C GLU A 235 10.48 37.97 -21.85
N ALA A 236 9.83 39.12 -22.06
CA ALA A 236 9.95 39.86 -23.30
C ALA A 236 11.43 40.15 -23.44
N ILE A 237 12.09 39.41 -24.33
CA ILE A 237 13.45 39.71 -24.75
C ILE A 237 13.35 41.13 -25.27
N ALA A 238 13.91 42.08 -24.52
CA ALA A 238 14.06 43.44 -25.02
C ALA A 238 14.93 43.33 -26.27
N ASP A 239 14.44 43.83 -27.40
CA ASP A 239 15.28 44.03 -28.58
C ASP A 239 16.46 44.89 -28.14
N VAL A 240 17.65 44.30 -28.20
CA VAL A 240 18.88 45.02 -27.91
C VAL A 240 19.04 46.04 -29.03
N PRO A 241 19.02 47.36 -28.74
CA PRO A 241 19.46 48.32 -29.74
C PRO A 241 20.98 48.16 -29.82
N PHE A 242 21.52 48.24 -31.03
CA PHE A 242 22.93 48.04 -31.43
C PHE A 242 23.24 46.61 -31.89
N ASP A 243 23.22 46.48 -33.22
CA ASP A 243 24.06 45.67 -34.13
C ASP A 243 24.27 44.17 -33.87
#